data_AF-A0A353DGA8-F1
#
_entry.id   AF-A0A353DGA8-F1
#
_cell.length_a   1.000
_cell.length_b   1.000
_cell.length_c   1.000
_cell.angle_alpha   90.00
_cell.angle_beta   90.00
_cell.angle_gamma   90.00
#
_symmetry.space_group_name_H-M   'P 1'
#
loop_
_entity.id
_entity.type
_entity.pdbx_description
1 polymer ?
#
loop_
_entity_poly.entity_id
_entity_poly.type
_entity_poly.pdbx_seq_one_letter_code
_entity_poly.pdbx_strand_id
1 'polypeptide(L)'
;MKYLLLILFFSVSIFAQDKTQRDALVGALFEAPDAAAFEKAFAAAKAGKIPNQILVEARFLYLVDYADRATLAAFAPTLREQLKKDQMSDSVIFAVKEDFMAVYEYTLALGALEKNNSAAFKKHITEAFWLSPSQAGVFGPHINEHRLAKTLDNLKLDLTQELEVQSKESNRTSLKKLLGDSPAIALHFWTPWSQESVNSFPDFLTTSEVLQKNNL
;
A
#
# COMPACT_ATOMS: atom_id res chain seq x y z
N MET A 1 1.50 71.53 -24.51
CA MET A 1 1.17 70.15 -24.96
C MET A 1 1.50 69.21 -23.83
N LYS A 2 0.48 68.64 -23.20
CA LYS A 2 0.53 68.02 -21.88
C LYS A 2 -0.13 66.64 -22.00
N TYR A 3 0.57 65.62 -21.47
CA TYR A 3 0.12 64.26 -21.17
C TYR A 3 -0.14 63.29 -22.34
N LEU A 4 0.80 62.37 -22.59
CA LEU A 4 0.47 60.98 -22.93
C LEU A 4 1.69 60.05 -22.74
N LEU A 5 2.05 59.70 -21.50
CA LEU A 5 2.97 58.59 -21.25
C LEU A 5 2.82 58.06 -19.83
N LEU A 6 1.75 57.32 -19.52
CA LEU A 6 1.66 56.57 -18.26
C LEU A 6 0.59 55.47 -18.26
N ILE A 7 0.63 54.52 -19.19
CA ILE A 7 -0.14 53.26 -19.03
C ILE A 7 0.68 52.10 -19.62
N LEU A 8 1.65 51.58 -18.87
CA LEU A 8 2.29 50.28 -19.22
C LEU A 8 3.04 49.60 -18.06
N PHE A 9 2.64 49.83 -16.80
CA PHE A 9 3.25 49.17 -15.63
C PHE A 9 2.28 48.41 -14.72
N PHE A 10 0.98 48.34 -15.01
CA PHE A 10 0.02 47.67 -14.13
C PHE A 10 -0.32 46.21 -14.49
N SER A 11 0.14 45.69 -15.64
CA SER A 11 -0.25 44.35 -16.10
C SER A 11 0.60 43.21 -15.52
N VAL A 12 1.80 43.48 -15.00
CA VAL A 12 2.73 42.44 -14.54
C VAL A 12 2.36 41.92 -13.15
N SER A 13 1.78 42.76 -12.28
CA SER A 13 1.44 42.40 -10.90
C SER A 13 0.30 41.39 -10.79
N ILE A 14 -0.65 41.40 -11.74
CA ILE A 14 -1.85 40.54 -11.70
C ILE A 14 -1.49 39.07 -11.97
N PHE A 15 -0.62 38.81 -12.95
CA PHE A 15 -0.19 37.43 -13.27
C PHE A 15 0.68 36.80 -12.18
N ALA A 16 1.49 37.60 -11.49
CA ALA A 16 2.30 37.12 -10.37
C ALA A 16 1.41 36.74 -9.17
N GLN A 17 0.40 37.56 -8.86
CA GLN A 17 -0.52 37.31 -7.74
C GLN A 17 -1.41 36.07 -7.98
N ASP A 18 -1.88 35.86 -9.21
CA ASP A 18 -2.70 34.70 -9.59
C ASP A 18 -1.89 33.39 -9.50
N LYS A 19 -0.63 33.40 -9.95
CA LYS A 19 0.26 32.24 -9.81
C LYS A 19 0.56 31.92 -8.34
N THR A 20 0.93 32.91 -7.53
CA THR A 20 1.22 32.69 -6.10
C THR A 20 -0.01 32.17 -5.36
N GLN A 21 -1.21 32.65 -5.69
CA GLN A 21 -2.45 32.15 -5.10
C GLN A 21 -2.73 30.70 -5.52
N ARG A 22 -2.55 30.36 -6.80
CA ARG A 22 -2.67 28.97 -7.28
C ARG A 22 -1.70 28.06 -6.54
N ASP A 23 -0.43 28.43 -6.47
CA ASP A 23 0.61 27.62 -5.83
C ASP A 23 0.32 27.40 -4.35
N ALA A 24 -0.20 28.41 -3.64
CA ALA A 24 -0.62 28.27 -2.24
C ALA A 24 -1.82 27.31 -2.07
N LEU A 25 -2.80 27.36 -2.97
CA LEU A 25 -3.95 26.44 -2.95
C LEU A 25 -3.52 25.01 -3.25
N VAL A 26 -2.58 24.81 -4.19
CA VAL A 26 -2.04 23.50 -4.53
C VAL A 26 -1.19 22.96 -3.39
N GLY A 27 -0.29 23.75 -2.82
CA GLY A 27 0.54 23.36 -1.67
C GLY A 27 -0.33 22.90 -0.48
N ALA A 28 -1.37 23.66 -0.16
CA ALA A 28 -2.30 23.31 0.92
C ALA A 28 -3.02 21.96 0.73
N LEU A 29 -3.18 21.48 -0.51
CA LEU A 29 -3.77 20.16 -0.78
C LEU A 29 -2.82 19.02 -0.43
N PHE A 30 -1.53 19.16 -0.74
CA PHE A 30 -0.54 18.10 -0.58
C PHE A 30 0.18 18.14 0.77
N GLU A 31 0.15 19.28 1.46
CA GLU A 31 0.79 19.49 2.77
C GLU A 31 -0.19 19.40 3.95
N ALA A 32 -1.45 19.05 3.70
CA ALA A 32 -2.47 18.96 4.74
C ALA A 32 -2.09 17.90 5.80
N PRO A 33 -1.99 18.27 7.09
CA PRO A 33 -1.50 17.35 8.13
C PRO A 33 -2.55 16.35 8.62
N ASP A 34 -3.84 16.61 8.35
CA ASP A 34 -4.95 15.78 8.82
C ASP A 34 -6.17 15.89 7.89
N ALA A 35 -7.17 15.06 8.16
CA ALA A 35 -8.41 14.98 7.39
C ALA A 35 -9.19 16.30 7.32
N ALA A 36 -9.28 17.03 8.44
CA ALA A 36 -10.06 18.27 8.49
C ALA A 36 -9.36 19.38 7.70
N ALA A 37 -8.03 19.47 7.81
CA ALA A 37 -7.20 20.35 7.01
C ALA A 37 -7.30 20.01 5.52
N PHE A 38 -7.28 18.72 5.16
CA PHE A 38 -7.40 18.27 3.78
C PHE A 38 -8.76 18.68 3.18
N GLU A 39 -9.88 18.41 3.86
CA GLU A 39 -11.20 18.81 3.33
C GLU A 39 -11.35 20.32 3.16
N LYS A 40 -10.79 21.10 4.10
CA LYS A 40 -10.76 22.55 4.00
C LYS A 40 -9.95 23.02 2.79
N ALA A 41 -8.76 22.46 2.59
CA ALA A 41 -7.91 22.75 1.43
C ALA A 41 -8.59 22.33 0.11
N PHE A 42 -9.24 21.17 0.10
CA PHE A 42 -10.00 20.66 -1.05
C PHE A 42 -11.14 21.58 -1.45
N ALA A 43 -11.94 22.04 -0.47
CA ALA A 43 -13.02 23.00 -0.72
C ALA A 43 -12.47 24.35 -1.24
N ALA A 44 -11.37 24.84 -0.65
CA ALA A 44 -10.74 26.08 -1.07
C ALA A 44 -10.17 26.00 -2.50
N ALA A 45 -9.47 24.91 -2.84
CA ALA A 45 -8.92 24.67 -4.17
C ALA A 45 -10.03 24.56 -5.23
N LYS A 46 -11.14 23.88 -4.90
CA LYS A 46 -12.31 23.81 -5.78
C LYS A 46 -12.93 25.19 -6.02
N ALA A 47 -13.09 26.00 -4.97
CA ALA A 47 -13.60 27.37 -5.08
C ALA A 47 -12.64 28.28 -5.88
N GLY A 48 -11.34 28.09 -5.69
CA GLY A 48 -10.26 28.73 -6.44
C GLY A 48 -10.09 28.22 -7.87
N LYS A 49 -10.95 27.32 -8.35
CA LYS A 49 -10.95 26.76 -9.72
C LYS A 49 -9.65 26.05 -10.09
N ILE A 50 -8.99 25.41 -9.12
CA ILE A 50 -7.88 24.52 -9.39
C ILE A 50 -8.35 23.40 -10.34
N PRO A 51 -7.56 23.04 -11.38
CA PRO A 51 -7.93 21.99 -12.32
C PRO A 51 -8.33 20.68 -11.65
N ASN A 52 -9.34 20.01 -12.21
CA ASN A 52 -9.87 18.79 -11.61
C ASN A 52 -8.84 17.65 -11.57
N GLN A 53 -7.86 17.63 -12.50
CA GLN A 53 -6.74 16.69 -12.48
C GLN A 53 -6.00 16.75 -11.13
N ILE A 54 -5.61 17.96 -10.69
CA ILE A 54 -4.90 18.18 -9.43
C ILE A 54 -5.76 17.77 -8.23
N LEU A 55 -7.06 18.09 -8.26
CA LEU A 55 -7.98 17.70 -7.18
C LEU A 55 -8.08 16.17 -7.05
N VAL A 56 -8.19 15.45 -8.18
CA VAL A 56 -8.25 13.98 -8.19
C VAL A 56 -6.95 13.37 -7.70
N GLU A 57 -5.81 13.91 -8.13
CA GLU A 57 -4.47 13.49 -7.69
C GLU A 57 -4.26 13.67 -6.19
N ALA A 58 -4.57 14.85 -5.65
CA ALA A 58 -4.41 15.13 -4.23
C ALA A 58 -5.33 14.25 -3.39
N ARG A 59 -6.58 14.03 -3.84
CA ARG A 59 -7.50 13.10 -3.18
C ARG A 59 -6.97 11.67 -3.19
N PHE A 60 -6.40 11.23 -4.31
CA PHE A 60 -5.82 9.89 -4.40
C PHE A 60 -4.67 9.71 -3.41
N LEU A 61 -3.70 10.62 -3.36
CA LEU A 61 -2.58 10.54 -2.41
C LEU A 61 -3.05 10.56 -0.96
N TYR A 62 -4.00 11.43 -0.63
CA TYR A 62 -4.63 11.43 0.69
C TYR A 62 -5.24 10.07 1.04
N LEU A 63 -5.93 9.42 0.11
CA LEU A 63 -6.49 8.09 0.35
C LEU A 63 -5.41 7.01 0.47
N VAL A 64 -4.28 7.12 -0.25
CA VAL A 64 -3.13 6.20 -0.09
C VAL A 64 -2.56 6.27 1.32
N ASP A 65 -2.43 7.47 1.88
CA ASP A 65 -1.80 7.68 3.19
C ASP A 65 -2.73 7.33 4.36
N TYR A 66 -4.04 7.57 4.21
CA TYR A 66 -4.96 7.58 5.36
C TYR A 66 -6.17 6.64 5.23
N ALA A 67 -6.44 6.04 4.07
CA ALA A 67 -7.63 5.23 3.88
C ALA A 67 -7.33 3.72 3.85
N ASP A 68 -8.38 2.93 4.10
CA ASP A 68 -8.33 1.49 3.88
C ASP A 68 -8.39 1.13 2.39
N ARG A 69 -8.08 -0.13 2.08
CA ARG A 69 -8.07 -0.66 0.71
C ARG A 69 -9.44 -0.54 0.04
N ALA A 70 -10.52 -0.73 0.80
CA ALA A 70 -11.89 -0.69 0.27
C ALA A 70 -12.26 0.72 -0.22
N THR A 71 -11.90 1.74 0.55
CA THR A 71 -12.12 3.15 0.21
C THR A 71 -11.27 3.54 -0.99
N LEU A 72 -10.00 3.14 -1.02
CA LEU A 72 -9.12 3.42 -2.16
C LEU A 72 -9.61 2.73 -3.44
N ALA A 73 -10.08 1.48 -3.34
CA ALA A 73 -10.69 0.74 -4.44
C ALA A 73 -11.98 1.41 -4.95
N ALA A 74 -12.79 1.98 -4.05
CA ALA A 74 -14.02 2.69 -4.41
C ALA A 74 -13.75 3.99 -5.20
N PHE A 75 -12.51 4.49 -5.21
CA PHE A 75 -12.11 5.68 -5.96
C PHE A 75 -11.84 5.41 -7.46
N ALA A 76 -11.75 4.14 -7.87
CA ALA A 76 -11.49 3.75 -9.26
C ALA A 76 -12.41 4.42 -10.31
N PRO A 77 -13.74 4.57 -10.09
CA PRO A 77 -14.62 5.25 -11.05
C PRO A 77 -14.23 6.72 -11.27
N THR A 78 -13.81 7.42 -10.21
CA THR A 78 -13.36 8.82 -10.31
C THR A 78 -12.10 8.94 -11.15
N LEU A 79 -11.12 8.06 -10.94
CA LEU A 79 -9.90 7.99 -11.75
C LEU A 79 -10.23 7.69 -13.22
N ARG A 80 -11.14 6.75 -13.49
CA ARG A 80 -11.60 6.42 -14.84
C ARG A 80 -12.24 7.61 -15.56
N GLU A 81 -13.12 8.34 -14.88
CA GLU A 81 -13.75 9.53 -15.48
C GLU A 81 -12.73 10.64 -15.73
N GLN A 82 -11.72 10.78 -14.88
CA GLN A 82 -10.65 11.75 -15.10
C GLN A 82 -9.74 11.35 -16.27
N LEU A 83 -9.41 10.07 -16.42
CA LEU A 83 -8.64 9.54 -17.55
C LEU A 83 -9.28 9.86 -18.92
N LYS A 84 -10.61 9.87 -19.00
CA LYS A 84 -11.34 10.21 -20.23
C LYS A 84 -11.19 11.67 -20.65
N LYS A 85 -10.90 12.57 -19.72
CA LYS A 85 -10.80 14.01 -19.98
C LYS A 85 -9.43 14.44 -20.50
N ASP A 86 -8.42 13.57 -20.36
CA ASP A 86 -7.06 13.75 -20.86
C ASP A 86 -6.41 15.09 -20.45
N GLN A 87 -6.60 15.50 -19.19
CA GLN A 87 -6.08 16.76 -18.64
C GLN A 87 -4.69 16.60 -18.02
N MET A 88 -3.86 15.75 -18.62
CA MET A 88 -2.57 15.37 -18.06
C MET A 88 -1.58 16.55 -17.97
N SER A 89 -1.76 17.57 -18.81
CA SER A 89 -0.99 18.83 -18.75
C SER A 89 -1.16 19.60 -17.43
N ASP A 90 -2.24 19.33 -16.69
CA ASP A 90 -2.50 19.93 -15.38
C ASP A 90 -1.95 19.08 -14.22
N SER A 91 -1.37 17.91 -14.49
CA SER A 91 -0.86 17.02 -13.45
C SER A 91 0.28 17.65 -12.66
N VAL A 92 0.29 17.39 -11.35
CA VAL A 92 1.36 17.82 -10.44
C VAL A 92 2.21 16.63 -10.00
N ILE A 93 1.60 15.45 -9.83
CA ILE A 93 2.29 14.30 -9.22
C ILE A 93 2.72 13.24 -10.23
N PHE A 94 2.03 13.14 -11.38
CA PHE A 94 2.32 12.13 -12.39
C PHE A 94 3.04 12.79 -13.57
N ALA A 95 4.15 12.19 -13.99
CA ALA A 95 4.94 12.75 -15.08
C ALA A 95 4.29 12.46 -16.44
N VAL A 96 3.68 11.28 -16.56
CA VAL A 96 3.07 10.79 -17.80
C VAL A 96 1.70 10.15 -17.53
N LYS A 97 0.89 10.03 -18.58
CA LYS A 97 -0.46 9.49 -18.49
C LYS A 97 -0.48 8.04 -18.01
N GLU A 98 0.54 7.27 -18.37
CA GLU A 98 0.74 5.89 -17.98
C GLU A 98 0.84 5.74 -16.46
N ASP A 99 1.49 6.68 -15.75
CA ASP A 99 1.54 6.65 -14.29
C ASP A 99 0.14 6.83 -13.67
N PHE A 100 -0.68 7.71 -14.26
CA PHE A 100 -2.05 7.90 -13.81
C PHE A 100 -2.93 6.69 -14.13
N MET A 101 -2.71 6.03 -15.28
CA MET A 101 -3.35 4.76 -15.62
C MET A 101 -2.93 3.63 -14.66
N ALA A 102 -1.65 3.59 -14.26
CA ALA A 102 -1.15 2.60 -13.32
C ALA A 102 -1.89 2.69 -11.98
N VAL A 103 -2.13 3.92 -11.51
CA VAL A 103 -2.92 4.17 -10.30
C VAL A 103 -4.37 3.71 -10.44
N TYR A 104 -5.01 3.94 -11.59
CA TYR A 104 -6.34 3.38 -11.85
C TYR A 104 -6.35 1.85 -11.79
N GLU A 105 -5.44 1.18 -12.50
CA GLU A 105 -5.32 -0.28 -12.47
C GLU A 105 -5.00 -0.81 -11.06
N TYR A 106 -4.17 -0.10 -10.31
CA TYR A 106 -3.87 -0.42 -8.92
C TYR A 106 -5.13 -0.38 -8.03
N THR A 107 -5.98 0.66 -8.15
CA THR A 107 -7.25 0.70 -7.39
C THR A 107 -8.20 -0.43 -7.75
N LEU A 108 -8.23 -0.87 -9.02
CA LEU A 108 -8.99 -2.06 -9.44
C LEU A 108 -8.41 -3.34 -8.83
N ALA A 109 -7.08 -3.45 -8.75
CA ALA A 109 -6.41 -4.57 -8.12
C ALA A 109 -6.79 -4.69 -6.64
N LEU A 110 -6.78 -3.58 -5.90
CA LEU A 110 -7.23 -3.55 -4.51
C LEU A 110 -8.69 -3.98 -4.38
N GLY A 111 -9.58 -3.47 -5.24
CA GLY A 111 -10.99 -3.89 -5.24
C GLY A 111 -11.19 -5.36 -5.57
N ALA A 112 -10.29 -5.98 -6.33
CA ALA A 112 -10.29 -7.41 -6.58
C ALA A 112 -9.80 -8.22 -5.37
N LEU A 113 -8.82 -7.72 -4.62
CA LEU A 113 -8.39 -8.35 -3.35
C LEU A 113 -9.52 -8.37 -2.32
N GLU A 114 -10.23 -7.25 -2.12
CA GLU A 114 -11.38 -7.17 -1.21
C GLU A 114 -12.48 -8.20 -1.55
N LYS A 115 -12.59 -8.58 -2.82
CA LYS A 115 -13.56 -9.57 -3.32
C LYS A 115 -12.98 -10.99 -3.42
N ASN A 116 -11.78 -11.23 -2.90
CA ASN A 116 -11.03 -12.49 -3.04
C ASN A 116 -10.89 -12.99 -4.50
N ASN A 117 -10.90 -12.08 -5.47
CA ASN A 117 -10.80 -12.40 -6.88
C ASN A 117 -9.35 -12.35 -7.34
N SER A 118 -8.62 -13.45 -7.12
CA SER A 118 -7.19 -13.57 -7.49
C SER A 118 -6.90 -13.32 -8.97
N ALA A 119 -7.80 -13.74 -9.87
CA ALA A 119 -7.58 -13.61 -11.31
C ALA A 119 -7.61 -12.13 -11.72
N ALA A 120 -8.63 -11.40 -11.23
CA ALA A 120 -8.73 -9.97 -11.45
C ALA A 120 -7.60 -9.20 -10.75
N PHE A 121 -7.25 -9.57 -9.51
CA PHE A 121 -6.12 -8.96 -8.81
C PHE A 121 -4.82 -9.10 -9.61
N LYS A 122 -4.46 -10.33 -10.01
CA LYS A 122 -3.24 -10.59 -10.79
C LYS A 122 -3.22 -9.78 -12.10
N LYS A 123 -4.36 -9.72 -12.81
CA LYS A 123 -4.48 -8.95 -14.05
C LYS A 123 -4.16 -7.47 -13.80
N HIS A 124 -4.91 -6.83 -12.90
CA HIS A 124 -4.83 -5.39 -12.68
C HIS A 124 -3.51 -4.97 -12.03
N ILE A 125 -2.98 -5.75 -11.08
CA ILE A 125 -1.69 -5.42 -10.47
C ILE A 125 -0.53 -5.55 -11.48
N THR A 126 -0.59 -6.53 -12.40
CA THR A 126 0.43 -6.69 -13.45
C THR A 126 0.38 -5.53 -14.44
N GLU A 127 -0.83 -5.08 -14.80
CA GLU A 127 -1.01 -3.93 -15.68
C GLU A 127 -0.46 -2.65 -15.02
N ALA A 128 -0.76 -2.42 -13.75
CA ALA A 128 -0.21 -1.29 -12.99
C ALA A 128 1.33 -1.30 -12.98
N PHE A 129 1.94 -2.48 -12.77
CA PHE A 129 3.40 -2.66 -12.86
C PHE A 129 3.97 -2.33 -14.23
N TRP A 130 3.28 -2.74 -15.30
CA TRP A 130 3.72 -2.50 -16.67
C TRP A 130 3.64 -1.02 -17.04
N LEU A 131 2.59 -0.34 -16.58
CA LEU A 131 2.35 1.08 -16.83
C LEU A 131 3.31 1.98 -16.04
N SER A 132 3.63 1.64 -14.79
CA SER A 132 4.54 2.42 -13.95
C SER A 132 5.56 1.54 -13.20
N PRO A 133 6.63 1.07 -13.89
CA PRO A 133 7.65 0.24 -13.26
C PRO A 133 8.39 0.91 -12.10
N SER A 134 8.48 2.25 -12.09
CA SER A 134 9.09 3.02 -11.01
C SER A 134 8.33 2.88 -9.68
N GLN A 135 7.02 2.61 -9.74
CA GLN A 135 6.16 2.41 -8.57
C GLN A 135 6.08 0.95 -8.11
N ALA A 136 6.88 0.05 -8.69
CA ALA A 136 6.97 -1.36 -8.33
C ALA A 136 7.07 -1.63 -6.82
N GLY A 137 7.80 -0.77 -6.09
CA GLY A 137 7.97 -0.88 -4.64
C GLY A 137 6.66 -0.75 -3.85
N VAL A 138 5.68 0.00 -4.37
CA VAL A 138 4.35 0.19 -3.75
C VAL A 138 3.45 -1.02 -4.03
N PHE A 139 3.55 -1.59 -5.22
CA PHE A 139 2.68 -2.70 -5.64
C PHE A 139 3.13 -4.06 -5.06
N GLY A 140 4.44 -4.26 -4.88
CA GLY A 140 5.05 -5.51 -4.44
C GLY A 140 4.50 -6.09 -3.13
N PRO A 141 4.34 -5.31 -2.05
CA PRO A 141 3.79 -5.78 -0.78
C PRO A 141 2.45 -6.50 -0.92
N HIS A 142 1.51 -5.96 -1.72
CA HIS A 142 0.19 -6.58 -1.92
C HIS A 142 0.24 -7.91 -2.68
N ILE A 143 1.20 -8.07 -3.59
CA ILE A 143 1.44 -9.36 -4.25
C ILE A 143 1.94 -10.38 -3.23
N ASN A 144 2.88 -9.98 -2.37
CA ASN A 144 3.43 -10.86 -1.34
C ASN A 144 2.35 -11.27 -0.33
N GLU A 145 1.56 -10.32 0.17
CA GLU A 145 0.42 -10.61 1.04
C GLU A 145 -0.54 -11.61 0.41
N HIS A 146 -0.93 -11.40 -0.85
CA HIS A 146 -1.85 -12.30 -1.54
C HIS A 146 -1.28 -13.72 -1.72
N ARG A 147 0.01 -13.82 -2.08
CA ARG A 147 0.70 -15.11 -2.22
C ARG A 147 0.82 -15.82 -0.89
N LEU A 148 1.21 -15.09 0.16
CA LEU A 148 1.34 -15.63 1.51
C LEU A 148 0.01 -16.18 2.00
N ALA A 149 -1.08 -15.40 1.89
CA ALA A 149 -2.43 -15.86 2.27
C ALA A 149 -2.80 -17.16 1.55
N LYS A 150 -2.60 -17.23 0.22
CA LYS A 150 -2.86 -18.45 -0.55
C LYS A 150 -1.99 -19.64 -0.16
N THR A 151 -0.73 -19.40 0.16
CA THR A 151 0.17 -20.47 0.61
C THR A 151 -0.27 -21.00 1.97
N LEU A 152 -0.63 -20.10 2.90
CA LEU A 152 -1.11 -20.47 4.23
C LEU A 152 -2.44 -21.24 4.17
N ASP A 153 -3.38 -20.84 3.31
CA ASP A 153 -4.67 -21.55 3.14
C ASP A 153 -4.51 -23.03 2.74
N ASN A 154 -3.42 -23.35 2.04
CA ASN A 154 -3.14 -24.69 1.55
C ASN A 154 -2.04 -25.40 2.35
N LEU A 155 -1.46 -24.73 3.35
CA LEU A 155 -0.37 -25.29 4.12
C LEU A 155 -0.91 -26.42 5.01
N LYS A 156 -0.49 -27.65 4.71
CA LYS A 156 -0.77 -28.82 5.53
C LYS A 156 0.54 -29.37 6.03
N LEU A 157 0.66 -29.55 7.34
CA LEU A 157 1.79 -30.24 7.93
C LEU A 157 1.54 -31.74 7.83
N ASP A 158 2.34 -32.44 7.01
CA ASP A 158 2.30 -33.90 6.98
C ASP A 158 3.00 -34.46 8.23
N LEU A 159 2.19 -34.85 9.22
CA LEU A 159 2.70 -35.43 10.46
C LEU A 159 3.29 -36.83 10.26
N THR A 160 3.00 -37.50 9.14
CA THR A 160 3.43 -38.88 8.87
C THR A 160 4.79 -38.97 8.19
N GLN A 161 5.27 -37.85 7.66
CA GLN A 161 6.59 -37.77 7.04
C GLN A 161 7.68 -38.16 8.06
N GLU A 162 8.52 -39.12 7.69
CA GLU A 162 9.66 -39.55 8.49
C GLU A 162 10.83 -38.57 8.31
N LEU A 163 11.17 -37.86 9.39
CA LEU A 163 12.22 -36.87 9.51
C LEU A 163 13.39 -37.43 10.32
N GLU A 164 14.60 -36.97 10.01
CA GLU A 164 15.79 -37.30 10.80
C GLU A 164 15.82 -36.44 12.06
N VAL A 165 15.86 -37.08 13.23
CA VAL A 165 15.97 -36.35 14.50
C VAL A 165 17.41 -35.88 14.66
N GLN A 166 17.60 -34.60 14.93
CA GLN A 166 18.90 -34.03 15.27
C GLN A 166 19.30 -34.36 16.72
N SER A 167 19.42 -35.65 17.01
CA SER A 167 19.96 -36.18 18.28
C SER A 167 21.26 -36.94 18.00
N LYS A 168 22.02 -37.29 19.05
CA LYS A 168 23.27 -38.06 18.92
C LYS A 168 23.05 -39.44 18.30
N GLU A 169 21.85 -39.98 18.43
CA GLU A 169 21.40 -41.23 17.83
C GLU A 169 20.49 -40.85 16.66
N SER A 170 21.06 -40.69 15.47
CA SER A 170 20.30 -40.28 14.28
C SER A 170 19.30 -41.36 13.87
N ASN A 171 18.12 -41.31 14.49
CA ASN A 171 16.98 -42.18 14.22
C ASN A 171 15.94 -41.38 13.43
N ARG A 172 15.37 -42.03 12.42
CA ARG A 172 14.23 -41.47 11.68
C ARG A 172 12.95 -41.71 12.48
N THR A 173 12.14 -40.67 12.63
CA THR A 173 10.82 -40.74 13.23
C THR A 173 9.88 -39.75 12.55
N SER A 174 8.59 -39.91 12.74
CA SER A 174 7.59 -38.96 12.23
C SER A 174 7.10 -38.03 13.34
N LEU A 175 6.64 -36.83 12.97
CA LEU A 175 6.04 -35.88 13.92
C LEU A 175 4.84 -36.50 14.63
N LYS A 176 4.05 -37.35 13.95
CA LYS A 176 2.93 -38.08 14.54
C LYS A 176 3.35 -38.97 15.70
N LYS A 177 4.48 -39.67 15.58
CA LYS A 177 5.03 -40.52 16.66
C LYS A 177 5.54 -39.67 17.83
N LEU A 178 6.16 -38.53 17.53
CA LEU A 178 6.68 -37.60 18.55
C LEU A 178 5.56 -36.90 19.32
N LEU A 179 4.47 -36.54 18.65
CA LEU A 179 3.32 -35.88 19.26
C LEU A 179 2.51 -36.80 20.15
N GLY A 180 2.40 -38.09 19.79
CA GLY A 180 1.53 -39.04 20.50
C GLY A 180 0.09 -38.53 20.54
N ASP A 181 -0.46 -38.40 21.75
CA ASP A 181 -1.82 -37.92 22.01
C ASP A 181 -1.89 -36.41 22.35
N SER A 182 -0.78 -35.67 22.18
CA SER A 182 -0.71 -34.25 22.55
C SER A 182 -1.64 -33.40 21.67
N PRO A 183 -2.39 -32.44 22.25
CA PRO A 183 -3.36 -31.65 21.49
C PRO A 183 -2.73 -30.50 20.69
N ALA A 184 -1.48 -30.10 20.98
CA ALA A 184 -0.79 -29.03 20.27
C ALA A 184 0.69 -29.34 19.96
N ILE A 185 1.30 -28.48 19.15
CA ILE A 185 2.73 -28.51 18.79
C ILE A 185 3.35 -27.19 19.20
N ALA A 186 4.40 -27.24 20.03
CA ALA A 186 5.26 -26.08 20.26
C ALA A 186 6.38 -26.04 19.21
N LEU A 187 6.46 -24.95 18.45
CA LEU A 187 7.48 -24.75 17.42
C LEU A 187 8.42 -23.61 17.84
N HIS A 188 9.73 -23.88 17.85
CA HIS A 188 10.77 -22.86 17.99
C HIS A 188 11.52 -22.71 16.67
N PHE A 189 11.48 -21.50 16.12
CA PHE A 189 12.27 -21.19 14.93
C PHE A 189 13.65 -20.71 15.37
N TRP A 190 14.62 -21.59 15.20
CA TRP A 190 16.00 -21.34 15.60
C TRP A 190 16.90 -20.97 14.43
N THR A 191 17.78 -19.99 14.64
CA THR A 191 18.97 -19.77 13.80
C THR A 191 20.15 -19.34 14.67
N PRO A 192 21.35 -19.93 14.50
CA PRO A 192 22.53 -19.55 15.26
C PRO A 192 23.01 -18.12 14.96
N TRP A 193 22.44 -17.48 13.92
CA TRP A 193 22.83 -16.14 13.46
C TRP A 193 21.89 -15.02 13.93
N SER A 194 20.87 -15.32 14.73
CA SER A 194 19.97 -14.32 15.33
C SER A 194 20.12 -14.32 16.84
N GLN A 195 20.49 -13.17 17.40
CA GLN A 195 20.57 -13.00 18.84
C GLN A 195 19.19 -13.10 19.49
N GLU A 196 18.13 -12.67 18.80
CA GLU A 196 16.74 -12.79 19.24
C GLU A 196 16.33 -14.26 19.38
N SER A 197 16.76 -15.12 18.45
CA SER A 197 16.53 -16.56 18.53
C SER A 197 17.24 -17.20 19.73
N VAL A 198 18.48 -16.81 19.99
CA VAL A 198 19.24 -17.29 21.16
C VAL A 198 18.62 -16.80 22.47
N ASN A 199 18.24 -15.53 22.55
CA ASN A 199 17.70 -14.91 23.75
C ASN A 199 16.29 -15.41 24.09
N SER A 200 15.49 -15.80 23.09
CA SER A 200 14.14 -16.35 23.30
C SER A 200 14.14 -17.82 23.73
N PHE A 201 15.27 -18.51 23.62
CA PHE A 201 15.34 -19.95 23.89
C PHE A 201 15.02 -20.34 25.36
N PRO A 202 15.51 -19.64 26.40
CA PRO A 202 15.14 -19.95 27.79
C PRO A 202 13.63 -19.80 28.06
N ASP A 203 12.99 -18.78 27.48
CA ASP A 203 11.56 -18.56 27.62
C ASP A 203 10.75 -19.65 26.89
N PHE A 204 11.22 -20.07 25.72
CA PHE A 204 10.64 -21.19 25.00
C PHE A 204 10.70 -22.48 25.84
N LEU A 205 11.87 -22.81 26.42
CA LEU A 205 12.02 -23.99 27.28
C LEU A 205 11.06 -23.95 28.47
N THR A 206 11.00 -22.82 29.17
CA THR A 206 10.09 -22.63 30.31
C THR A 206 8.63 -22.83 29.89
N THR A 207 8.26 -22.28 28.74
CA THR A 207 6.90 -22.42 28.18
C THR A 207 6.62 -23.89 27.82
N SER A 208 7.55 -24.58 27.15
CA SER A 208 7.41 -25.98 26.78
C SER A 208 7.24 -26.89 28.00
N GLU A 209 7.99 -26.67 29.08
CA GLU A 209 7.83 -27.42 30.33
C GLU A 209 6.45 -27.22 30.95
N VAL A 210 5.92 -26.00 30.93
CA VAL A 210 4.58 -25.69 31.46
C VAL A 210 3.51 -26.35 30.59
N LEU A 211 3.62 -26.27 29.27
CA LEU A 211 2.69 -26.93 28.36
C LEU A 211 2.64 -28.44 28.60
N GLN A 212 3.81 -29.08 28.70
CA GLN A 212 3.91 -30.51 28.98
C GLN A 212 3.29 -30.89 30.33
N LYS A 213 3.51 -30.11 31.40
CA LYS A 213 2.90 -30.32 32.71
C LYS A 213 1.36 -30.24 32.69
N ASN A 214 0.80 -29.47 31.76
CA ASN A 214 -0.64 -29.26 31.62
C ASN A 214 -1.29 -30.14 30.53
N ASN A 215 -0.52 -31.03 29.90
CA ASN A 215 -0.98 -31.86 28.80
C ASN A 215 -1.56 -31.05 27.62
N LEU A 216 -0.88 -29.94 27.31
CA LEU A 216 -1.17 -29.04 26.20
C LEU A 216 -0.12 -29.18 25.10
#